data_AF-A0A4R0NMH0-F1
#
_entry.id   AF-A0A4R0NMH0-F1
#
_cell.length_a   1.000
_cell.length_b   1.000
_cell.length_c   1.000
_cell.angle_alpha   90.00
_cell.angle_beta   90.00
_cell.angle_gamma   90.00
#
_symmetry.space_group_name_H-M   'P 1'
#
loop_
_entity.id
_entity.type
_entity.pdbx_description
1 polymer ?
#
loop_
_entity_poly.entity_id
_entity_poly.type
_entity_poly.pdbx_seq_one_letter_code
_entity_poly.pdbx_strand_id
1 'polypeptide(L)'
;MEREFARLGMSGDARIGFYTATKETRPGLFHRPGAHGCFRSHLAVLSEAWAARSSVLVLEDDCRFRPEARWLAPSPETDILYGGYAQASDADDLLSADIQGSHCMGFSVAALEKLVPFLNSLLQRSTKFDSRIVRSDFDPAIRPPIDGAYVWFRRYHPELVTEFLPLADYRDSASDVADLKWFDRTPGVRVLANSARRLRERLTSV
;
A
#
# COMPACT_ATOMS: atom_id res chain seq x y z
N MET A 1 8.13 11.30 -1.99
CA MET A 1 7.24 11.64 -3.12
C MET A 1 7.62 12.88 -3.91
N GLU A 2 7.67 14.09 -3.36
CA GLU A 2 7.95 15.30 -4.19
C GLU A 2 9.23 15.20 -5.04
N ARG A 3 10.32 14.68 -4.46
CA ARG A 3 11.58 14.43 -5.20
C ARG A 3 11.43 13.38 -6.32
N GLU A 4 10.56 12.40 -6.13
CA GLU A 4 10.28 11.37 -7.14
C GLU A 4 9.48 11.97 -8.30
N PHE A 5 8.48 12.81 -8.03
CA PHE A 5 7.78 13.56 -9.07
C PHE A 5 8.72 14.52 -9.82
N ALA A 6 9.63 15.18 -9.12
CA ALA A 6 10.65 16.03 -9.75
C ALA A 6 11.56 15.24 -10.70
N ARG A 7 11.98 14.03 -10.29
CA ARG A 7 12.76 13.12 -11.16
C ARG A 7 12.01 12.73 -12.44
N LEU A 8 10.69 12.61 -12.38
CA LEU A 8 9.85 12.33 -13.55
C LEU A 8 9.45 13.58 -14.34
N GLY A 9 9.86 14.78 -13.91
CA GLY A 9 9.46 16.04 -14.56
C GLY A 9 8.00 16.43 -14.32
N MET A 10 7.37 15.88 -13.27
CA MET A 10 5.96 16.09 -12.93
C MET A 10 5.76 17.06 -11.75
N SER A 11 6.81 17.80 -11.36
CA SER A 11 6.68 18.81 -10.30
C SER A 11 5.62 19.86 -10.65
N GLY A 12 4.65 20.05 -9.75
CA GLY A 12 3.58 21.03 -9.94
C GLY A 12 2.49 20.63 -10.94
N ASP A 13 2.47 19.37 -11.40
CA ASP A 13 1.39 18.86 -12.24
C ASP A 13 0.05 18.94 -11.48
N ALA A 14 -0.94 19.61 -12.07
CA ALA A 14 -2.25 19.84 -11.45
C ALA A 14 -3.05 18.56 -11.18
N ARG A 15 -2.64 17.42 -11.77
CA ARG A 15 -3.24 16.10 -11.53
C ARG A 15 -2.74 15.45 -10.23
N ILE A 16 -1.70 16.00 -9.61
CA ILE A 16 -1.13 15.47 -8.37
C ILE A 16 -1.81 16.13 -7.17
N GLY A 17 -2.45 15.31 -6.34
CA GLY A 17 -2.96 15.70 -5.04
C GLY A 17 -2.19 15.03 -3.90
N PHE A 18 -2.09 15.70 -2.76
CA PHE A 18 -1.51 15.14 -1.54
C PHE A 18 -2.59 14.97 -0.47
N TYR A 19 -2.68 13.76 0.08
CA TYR A 19 -3.54 13.45 1.21
C TYR A 19 -2.69 13.22 2.45
N THR A 20 -3.02 13.90 3.56
CA THR A 20 -2.34 13.64 4.84
C THR A 20 -2.90 12.36 5.44
N ALA A 21 -2.06 11.33 5.57
CA ALA A 21 -2.47 10.04 6.10
C ALA A 21 -3.21 10.16 7.44
N THR A 22 -4.34 9.47 7.53
CA THR A 22 -5.16 9.40 8.73
C THR A 22 -4.41 8.63 9.82
N LYS A 23 -4.23 9.27 10.98
CA LYS A 23 -3.60 8.67 12.15
C LYS A 23 -4.67 8.14 13.09
N GLU A 24 -4.81 6.82 13.12
CA GLU A 24 -5.68 6.13 14.07
C GLU A 24 -4.91 5.75 15.34
N THR A 25 -5.52 5.97 16.50
CA THR A 25 -4.94 5.57 17.80
C THR A 25 -5.41 4.20 18.25
N ARG A 26 -6.46 3.65 17.61
CA ARG A 26 -7.03 2.34 17.91
C ARG A 26 -7.13 1.49 16.64
N PRO A 27 -6.98 0.15 16.79
CA PRO A 27 -7.01 -0.76 15.65
C PRO A 27 -8.39 -0.91 15.00
N GLY A 28 -9.48 -0.62 15.72
CA GLY A 28 -10.83 -0.79 15.18
C GLY A 28 -11.12 -2.27 14.86
N LEU A 29 -11.37 -2.58 13.59
CA LEU A 29 -11.54 -3.94 13.07
C LEU A 29 -10.26 -4.51 12.43
N PHE A 30 -9.12 -3.83 12.54
CA PHE A 30 -7.86 -4.24 11.95
C PHE A 30 -6.91 -4.77 13.02
N HIS A 31 -5.78 -5.39 12.65
CA HIS A 31 -4.80 -5.88 13.63
C HIS A 31 -4.07 -4.77 14.39
N ARG A 32 -3.84 -3.62 13.75
CA ARG A 32 -3.02 -2.52 14.31
C ARG A 32 -3.61 -1.16 13.94
N PRO A 33 -3.43 -0.12 14.77
CA PRO A 33 -3.89 1.24 14.45
C PRO A 33 -3.35 1.77 13.12
N GLY A 34 -2.09 1.47 12.78
CA GLY A 34 -1.50 1.87 11.50
C GLY A 34 -2.24 1.29 10.28
N ALA A 35 -2.64 0.01 10.33
CA ALA A 35 -3.42 -0.60 9.25
C ALA A 35 -4.81 0.03 9.12
N HIS A 36 -5.44 0.37 10.24
CA HIS A 36 -6.71 1.09 10.23
C HIS A 36 -6.57 2.50 9.61
N GLY A 37 -5.52 3.23 9.97
CA GLY A 37 -5.23 4.55 9.41
C GLY A 37 -4.91 4.52 7.91
N CYS A 38 -4.09 3.56 7.47
CA CYS A 38 -3.79 3.33 6.06
C CYS A 38 -5.08 3.02 5.27
N PHE A 39 -5.90 2.09 5.75
CA PHE A 39 -7.19 1.76 5.14
C PHE A 39 -8.11 2.98 5.00
N ARG A 40 -8.23 3.79 6.08
CA ARG A 40 -9.05 5.02 6.08
C ARG A 40 -8.52 6.06 5.11
N SER A 41 -7.20 6.20 4.99
CA SER A 41 -6.55 7.14 4.08
C SER A 41 -6.84 6.79 2.62
N HIS A 42 -6.68 5.52 2.26
CA HIS A 42 -7.01 5.05 0.91
C HIS A 42 -8.50 5.22 0.62
N LEU A 43 -9.38 4.83 1.56
CA LEU A 43 -10.81 5.01 1.37
C LEU A 43 -11.20 6.47 1.14
N ALA A 44 -10.58 7.42 1.83
CA ALA A 44 -10.84 8.85 1.62
C ALA A 44 -10.45 9.29 0.20
N VAL A 45 -9.21 9.00 -0.24
CA VAL A 45 -8.72 9.34 -1.58
C VAL A 45 -9.58 8.70 -2.68
N LEU A 46 -9.91 7.41 -2.52
CA LEU A 46 -10.76 6.69 -3.48
C LEU A 46 -12.19 7.26 -3.50
N SER A 47 -12.74 7.66 -2.36
CA SER A 47 -14.06 8.28 -2.28
C SER A 47 -14.10 9.64 -2.96
N GLU A 48 -13.05 10.44 -2.82
CA GLU A 48 -12.90 11.73 -3.52
C GLU A 48 -12.85 11.52 -5.04
N ALA A 49 -12.03 10.59 -5.52
CA ALA A 49 -11.93 10.25 -6.93
C ALA A 49 -13.26 9.72 -7.50
N TRP A 50 -13.95 8.86 -6.75
CA TRP A 50 -15.26 8.34 -7.12
C TRP A 50 -16.30 9.45 -7.24
N ALA A 51 -16.37 10.35 -6.25
CA ALA A 51 -17.27 11.50 -6.28
C ALA A 51 -16.97 12.45 -7.46
N ALA A 52 -15.69 12.63 -7.79
CA ALA A 52 -15.23 13.43 -8.93
C ALA A 52 -15.35 12.69 -10.28
N ARG A 53 -15.84 11.45 -10.32
CA ARG A 53 -15.95 10.62 -11.53
C ARG A 53 -14.64 10.55 -12.31
N SER A 54 -13.52 10.45 -11.61
CA SER A 54 -12.17 10.45 -12.17
C SER A 54 -11.45 9.16 -11.80
N SER A 55 -10.65 8.62 -12.72
CA SER A 55 -9.70 7.56 -12.37
C SER A 55 -8.61 8.11 -11.47
N VAL A 56 -7.98 7.23 -10.68
CA VAL A 56 -6.99 7.65 -9.67
C VAL A 56 -5.83 6.68 -9.63
N LEU A 57 -4.62 7.21 -9.46
CA LEU A 57 -3.42 6.47 -9.08
C LEU A 57 -3.04 6.88 -7.66
N VAL A 58 -3.21 5.95 -6.72
CA VAL A 58 -2.83 6.10 -5.31
C VAL A 58 -1.36 5.71 -5.15
N LEU A 59 -0.60 6.57 -4.49
CA LEU A 59 0.83 6.39 -4.23
C LEU A 59 1.10 6.60 -2.74
N GLU A 60 1.64 5.58 -2.08
CA GLU A 60 2.17 5.71 -0.72
C GLU A 60 3.50 6.48 -0.72
N ASP A 61 3.89 7.03 0.43
CA ASP A 61 5.01 7.98 0.51
C ASP A 61 6.41 7.36 0.37
N ASP A 62 6.46 6.04 0.48
CA ASP A 62 7.59 5.15 0.26
C ASP A 62 7.72 4.65 -1.18
N CYS A 63 6.84 5.07 -2.11
CA CYS A 63 7.03 4.78 -3.53
C CYS A 63 8.33 5.37 -4.05
N ARG A 64 9.08 4.57 -4.81
CA ARG A 64 10.18 5.02 -5.67
C ARG A 64 9.84 4.68 -7.11
N PHE A 65 9.75 5.69 -7.97
CA PHE A 65 9.42 5.41 -9.37
C PHE A 65 10.60 4.76 -10.09
N ARG A 66 10.27 3.74 -10.88
CA ARG A 66 11.21 3.16 -11.82
C ARG A 66 11.51 4.16 -12.94
N PRO A 67 12.74 4.21 -13.49
CA PRO A 67 13.08 5.14 -14.57
C PRO A 67 12.16 5.04 -15.78
N GLU A 68 11.64 3.84 -16.06
CA GLU A 68 10.76 3.56 -17.20
C GLU A 68 9.33 4.05 -16.96
N ALA A 69 8.92 4.31 -15.72
CA ALA A 69 7.54 4.61 -15.35
C ALA A 69 6.93 5.78 -16.14
N ARG A 70 7.75 6.77 -16.54
CA ARG A 70 7.30 7.90 -17.36
C ARG A 70 6.77 7.52 -18.75
N TRP A 71 7.11 6.32 -19.22
CA TRP A 71 6.75 5.81 -20.55
C TRP A 71 5.77 4.66 -20.49
N LEU A 72 5.53 4.13 -19.29
CA LEU A 72 4.60 3.04 -19.07
C LEU A 72 3.21 3.64 -18.88
N ALA A 73 2.27 3.17 -19.69
CA ALA A 73 0.86 3.46 -19.54
C ALA A 73 0.12 2.13 -19.49
N PRO A 74 -0.86 1.97 -18.59
CA PRO A 74 -1.71 0.80 -18.63
C PRO A 74 -2.54 0.77 -19.92
N SER A 75 -3.05 -0.41 -20.25
CA SER A 75 -4.06 -0.54 -21.31
C SER A 75 -5.24 0.39 -21.06
N PRO A 76 -5.89 0.96 -22.11
CA PRO A 76 -7.11 1.73 -21.96
C PRO A 76 -8.27 0.96 -21.31
N GLU A 77 -8.21 -0.38 -21.32
CA GLU A 77 -9.21 -1.26 -20.71
C GLU A 77 -8.96 -1.50 -19.22
N THR A 78 -7.82 -1.07 -18.67
CA THR A 78 -7.41 -1.41 -17.30
C THR A 78 -8.30 -0.74 -16.26
N ASP A 79 -8.94 -1.57 -15.44
CA ASP A 79 -9.79 -1.17 -14.32
C ASP A 79 -9.04 -1.11 -13.00
N ILE A 80 -8.13 -2.06 -12.79
CA ILE A 80 -7.30 -2.18 -11.58
C ILE A 80 -5.85 -2.28 -12.01
N LEU A 81 -5.01 -1.37 -11.53
CA LEU A 81 -3.59 -1.36 -11.81
C LEU A 81 -2.81 -1.67 -10.53
N TYR A 82 -2.00 -2.72 -10.56
CA TYR A 82 -0.95 -2.96 -9.58
C TYR A 82 0.35 -2.35 -10.13
N GLY A 83 0.62 -1.12 -9.70
CA GLY A 83 1.75 -0.30 -10.11
C GLY A 83 3.05 -0.58 -9.34
N GLY A 84 2.94 -1.20 -8.16
CA GLY A 84 4.07 -1.49 -7.29
C GLY A 84 3.61 -2.24 -6.05
N TYR A 85 4.28 -3.36 -5.75
CA TYR A 85 4.01 -4.23 -4.61
C TYR A 85 5.32 -4.86 -4.11
N ALA A 86 5.35 -5.33 -2.86
CA ALA A 86 6.54 -5.91 -2.25
C ALA A 86 6.66 -7.42 -2.50
N GLN A 87 5.54 -8.14 -2.43
CA GLN A 87 5.54 -9.60 -2.57
C GLN A 87 4.23 -10.10 -3.20
N ALA A 88 4.35 -11.15 -4.02
CA ALA A 88 3.24 -11.97 -4.47
C ALA A 88 3.40 -13.40 -3.93
N SER A 89 2.29 -14.05 -3.55
CA SER A 89 2.33 -15.45 -3.12
C SER A 89 2.67 -16.43 -4.24
N ASP A 90 2.37 -16.03 -5.48
CA ASP A 90 2.69 -16.75 -6.71
C ASP A 90 3.08 -15.70 -7.76
N ALA A 91 4.35 -15.72 -8.18
CA ALA A 91 4.86 -14.75 -9.15
C ALA A 91 4.50 -15.12 -10.60
N ASP A 92 4.14 -16.38 -10.84
CA ASP A 92 3.78 -16.88 -12.17
C ASP A 92 2.28 -16.71 -12.44
N ASP A 93 1.45 -16.63 -11.40
CA ASP A 93 0.01 -16.30 -11.48
C ASP A 93 -0.38 -15.15 -10.54
N LEU A 94 -0.05 -13.92 -10.96
CA LEU A 94 -0.35 -12.70 -10.19
C LEU A 94 -1.86 -12.44 -10.01
N LEU A 95 -2.71 -12.91 -10.94
CA LEU A 95 -4.16 -12.71 -10.87
C LEU A 95 -4.80 -13.55 -9.76
N SER A 96 -4.25 -14.75 -9.50
CA SER A 96 -4.68 -15.59 -8.39
C SER A 96 -3.93 -15.29 -7.08
N ALA A 97 -2.72 -14.73 -7.16
CA ALA A 97 -1.85 -14.49 -6.02
C ALA A 97 -2.42 -13.52 -4.97
N ASP A 98 -2.07 -13.76 -3.70
CA ASP A 98 -2.11 -12.71 -2.69
C ASP A 98 -0.97 -11.73 -2.95
N ILE A 99 -1.29 -10.44 -2.90
CA ILE A 99 -0.35 -9.34 -3.07
C ILE A 99 -0.18 -8.63 -1.74
N GLN A 100 1.07 -8.35 -1.36
CA GLN A 100 1.42 -7.67 -0.11
C GLN A 100 2.28 -6.44 -0.39
N GLY A 101 2.06 -5.39 0.39
CA GLY A 101 2.82 -4.15 0.32
C GLY A 101 2.55 -3.36 -0.97
N SER A 102 1.31 -3.38 -1.44
CA SER A 102 0.88 -2.59 -2.60
C SER A 102 0.91 -1.10 -2.28
N HIS A 103 1.91 -0.39 -2.80
CA HIS A 103 2.15 1.04 -2.54
C HIS A 103 1.80 1.93 -3.74
N CYS A 104 1.63 1.36 -4.94
CA CYS A 104 1.21 2.06 -6.14
C CYS A 104 0.01 1.35 -6.77
N MET A 105 -1.18 1.93 -6.66
CA MET A 105 -2.45 1.29 -7.05
C MET A 105 -3.31 2.23 -7.89
N GLY A 106 -3.72 1.79 -9.08
CA GLY A 106 -4.60 2.56 -9.97
C GLY A 106 -5.99 1.97 -10.07
N PHE A 107 -7.00 2.84 -10.21
CA PHE A 107 -8.40 2.43 -10.37
C PHE A 107 -9.12 3.28 -11.41
N SER A 108 -9.84 2.63 -12.32
CA SER A 108 -10.76 3.29 -13.26
C SER A 108 -12.00 3.81 -12.54
N VAL A 109 -12.78 4.65 -13.22
CA VAL A 109 -14.10 5.10 -12.70
C VAL A 109 -15.03 3.90 -12.47
N ALA A 110 -15.04 2.93 -13.38
CA ALA A 110 -15.86 1.73 -13.26
C ALA A 110 -15.46 0.84 -12.07
N ALA A 111 -14.15 0.71 -11.81
CA ALA A 111 -13.65 0.03 -10.63
C ALA A 111 -14.06 0.77 -9.34
N LEU A 112 -13.92 2.11 -9.31
CA LEU A 112 -14.26 2.94 -8.14
C LEU A 112 -15.73 2.83 -7.73
N GLU A 113 -16.66 2.73 -8.71
CA GLU A 113 -18.09 2.53 -8.45
C GLU A 113 -18.39 1.28 -7.61
N LYS A 114 -17.57 0.24 -7.74
CA LYS A 114 -17.69 -1.01 -6.98
C LYS A 114 -16.80 -1.02 -5.74
N LEU A 115 -15.59 -0.48 -5.85
CA LEU A 115 -14.56 -0.52 -4.81
C LEU A 115 -14.95 0.32 -3.59
N VAL A 116 -15.44 1.54 -3.77
CA VAL A 116 -15.76 2.42 -2.64
C VAL A 116 -16.87 1.83 -1.76
N PRO A 117 -18.01 1.34 -2.31
CA PRO A 117 -19.00 0.61 -1.50
C PRO A 117 -18.44 -0.65 -0.86
N PHE A 118 -17.60 -1.41 -1.57
CA PHE A 118 -16.96 -2.62 -1.04
C PHE A 118 -16.10 -2.31 0.19
N LEU A 119 -15.20 -1.33 0.11
CA LEU A 119 -14.34 -0.94 1.23
C LEU A 119 -15.13 -0.37 2.40
N ASN A 120 -16.19 0.40 2.15
CA ASN A 120 -17.10 0.86 3.21
C ASN A 120 -17.79 -0.31 3.92
N SER A 121 -18.16 -1.35 3.19
CA SER A 121 -18.74 -2.57 3.79
C SER A 121 -17.74 -3.26 4.73
N LEU A 122 -16.43 -3.22 4.44
CA LEU A 122 -15.41 -3.79 5.33
C LEU A 122 -15.39 -3.11 6.71
N LEU A 123 -15.81 -1.85 6.81
CA LEU A 123 -15.87 -1.12 8.08
C LEU A 123 -17.09 -1.48 8.93
N GLN A 124 -18.02 -2.26 8.41
CA GLN A 124 -19.21 -2.71 9.14
C GLN A 124 -18.94 -4.07 9.80
N ARG A 125 -19.20 -4.16 11.11
CA ARG A 125 -19.05 -5.41 11.88
C ARG A 125 -19.93 -6.54 11.38
N SER A 126 -21.11 -6.21 10.88
CA SER A 126 -22.10 -7.15 10.37
C SER A 126 -21.74 -7.77 9.02
N THR A 127 -20.78 -7.19 8.30
CA THR A 127 -20.38 -7.69 6.97
C THR A 127 -19.81 -9.09 7.10
N LYS A 128 -20.41 -10.00 6.35
CA LYS A 128 -19.95 -11.37 6.16
C LYS A 128 -19.31 -11.47 4.78
N PHE A 129 -18.26 -12.24 4.68
CA PHE A 129 -17.55 -12.44 3.43
C PHE A 129 -17.79 -13.84 2.89
N ASP A 130 -17.79 -13.91 1.57
CA ASP A 130 -17.84 -15.17 0.85
C ASP A 130 -16.54 -15.96 1.13
N SER A 131 -16.68 -17.24 1.48
CA SER A 131 -15.51 -18.11 1.68
C SER A 131 -14.68 -18.30 0.41
N ARG A 132 -15.20 -17.93 -0.77
CA ARG A 132 -14.48 -17.96 -2.04
C ARG A 132 -13.47 -16.81 -2.19
N ILE A 133 -13.63 -15.71 -1.47
CA ILE A 133 -12.71 -14.55 -1.55
C ILE A 133 -11.78 -14.46 -0.35
N VAL A 134 -12.14 -15.12 0.76
CA VAL A 134 -11.40 -15.12 2.02
C VAL A 134 -10.63 -16.42 2.19
N ARG A 135 -9.39 -16.34 2.69
CA ARG A 135 -8.62 -17.57 3.00
C ARG A 135 -9.24 -18.30 4.20
N SER A 136 -9.15 -19.63 4.18
CA SER A 136 -9.82 -20.52 5.14
C SER A 136 -9.42 -20.30 6.61
N ASP A 137 -8.29 -19.64 6.88
CA ASP A 137 -7.73 -19.35 8.19
C ASP A 137 -8.02 -17.92 8.70
N PHE A 138 -8.81 -17.15 7.97
CA PHE A 138 -9.12 -15.77 8.32
C PHE A 138 -10.08 -15.65 9.52
N ASP A 139 -9.76 -14.78 10.48
CA ASP A 139 -10.68 -14.39 11.54
C ASP A 139 -11.73 -13.39 11.02
N PRO A 140 -13.02 -13.77 10.93
CA PRO A 140 -14.07 -12.89 10.43
C PRO A 140 -14.33 -11.65 11.31
N ALA A 141 -13.78 -11.58 12.52
CA ALA A 141 -13.84 -10.40 13.37
C ALA A 141 -12.81 -9.33 13.00
N ILE A 142 -11.75 -9.72 12.28
CA ILE A 142 -10.69 -8.85 11.81
C ILE A 142 -10.97 -8.50 10.34
N ARG A 143 -10.39 -7.42 9.82
CA ARG A 143 -10.48 -6.99 8.42
C ARG A 143 -9.09 -7.03 7.80
N PRO A 144 -8.99 -7.38 6.51
CA PRO A 144 -7.70 -7.37 5.84
C PRO A 144 -7.11 -5.96 5.85
N PRO A 145 -5.78 -5.82 5.87
CA PRO A 145 -5.13 -4.56 5.49
C PRO A 145 -5.55 -4.13 4.07
N ILE A 146 -5.23 -2.90 3.67
CA ILE A 146 -5.75 -2.30 2.44
C ILE A 146 -5.35 -3.08 1.17
N ASP A 147 -4.12 -3.59 1.11
CA ASP A 147 -3.61 -4.44 0.03
C ASP A 147 -4.39 -5.76 -0.04
N GLY A 148 -4.62 -6.42 1.10
CA GLY A 148 -5.47 -7.59 1.20
C GLY A 148 -6.92 -7.30 0.78
N ALA A 149 -7.45 -6.11 1.11
CA ALA A 149 -8.78 -5.70 0.68
C ALA A 149 -8.86 -5.53 -0.86
N TYR A 150 -7.81 -5.03 -1.52
CA TYR A 150 -7.75 -4.95 -2.98
C TYR A 150 -7.69 -6.33 -3.63
N VAL A 151 -6.97 -7.29 -3.04
CA VAL A 151 -6.96 -8.69 -3.51
C VAL A 151 -8.35 -9.28 -3.41
N TRP A 152 -9.05 -9.08 -2.29
CA TRP A 152 -10.42 -9.57 -2.10
C TRP A 152 -11.39 -8.94 -3.09
N PHE A 153 -11.27 -7.63 -3.30
CA PHE A 153 -12.07 -6.90 -4.27
C PHE A 153 -11.87 -7.45 -5.69
N ARG A 154 -10.61 -7.64 -6.10
CA ARG A 154 -10.26 -8.23 -7.41
C ARG A 154 -10.88 -9.62 -7.58
N ARG A 155 -10.80 -10.48 -6.57
CA ARG A 155 -11.40 -11.83 -6.60
C ARG A 155 -12.93 -11.78 -6.64
N TYR A 156 -13.55 -10.80 -5.99
CA TYR A 156 -15.00 -10.63 -5.99
C TYR A 156 -15.53 -10.04 -7.30
N HIS A 157 -14.68 -9.34 -8.05
CA HIS A 157 -15.00 -8.71 -9.33
C HIS A 157 -14.07 -9.19 -10.46
N PRO A 158 -14.14 -10.49 -10.86
CA PRO A 158 -13.29 -11.03 -11.91
C PRO A 158 -13.61 -10.44 -13.30
N GLU A 159 -14.72 -9.71 -13.44
CA GLU A 159 -15.07 -9.00 -14.67
C GLU A 159 -14.22 -7.74 -14.92
N LEU A 160 -13.53 -7.21 -13.90
CA LEU A 160 -12.70 -6.01 -14.01
C LEU A 160 -11.31 -6.37 -14.53
N VAL A 161 -10.83 -5.63 -15.53
CA VAL A 161 -9.51 -5.87 -16.12
C VAL A 161 -8.43 -5.43 -15.15
N THR A 162 -7.64 -6.40 -14.65
CA THR A 162 -6.49 -6.13 -13.78
C THR A 162 -5.19 -6.22 -14.56
N GLU A 163 -4.36 -5.18 -14.46
CA GLU A 163 -3.03 -5.14 -15.04
C GLU A 163 -1.96 -4.99 -13.95
N PHE A 164 -0.85 -5.71 -14.11
CA PHE A 164 0.35 -5.56 -13.30
C PHE A 164 1.42 -4.87 -14.14
N LEU A 165 1.73 -3.64 -13.79
CA LEU A 165 2.66 -2.80 -14.54
C LEU A 165 3.63 -2.18 -13.53
N PRO A 166 4.92 -2.56 -13.52
CA PRO A 166 5.82 -2.15 -12.46
C PRO A 166 6.27 -0.69 -12.67
N LEU A 167 5.49 0.24 -12.14
CA LEU A 167 5.74 1.69 -12.15
C LEU A 167 6.64 2.12 -10.97
N ALA A 168 6.50 1.48 -9.82
CA ALA A 168 7.20 1.84 -8.60
C ALA A 168 7.72 0.62 -7.84
N ASP A 169 8.88 0.82 -7.21
CA ASP A 169 9.46 -0.08 -6.22
C ASP A 169 9.24 0.49 -4.82
N TYR A 170 9.27 -0.38 -3.82
CA TYR A 170 9.26 0.00 -2.41
C TYR A 170 10.61 0.62 -2.01
N ARG A 171 10.59 1.76 -1.31
CA ARG A 171 11.78 2.33 -0.69
C ARG A 171 11.87 1.89 0.77
N ASP A 172 12.80 0.98 1.07
CA ASP A 172 13.24 0.73 2.44
C ASP A 172 13.64 2.06 3.08
N SER A 173 12.91 2.48 4.12
CA SER A 173 13.29 3.64 4.89
C SER A 173 14.46 3.25 5.81
N ALA A 174 15.49 4.10 5.96
CA ALA A 174 16.60 3.84 6.88
C ALA A 174 16.15 3.71 8.35
N SER A 175 14.92 4.12 8.66
CA SER A 175 14.22 3.88 9.92
C SER A 175 13.72 2.43 10.08
N ASP A 176 13.42 1.71 9.00
CA ASP A 176 12.97 0.31 9.07
C ASP A 176 14.12 -0.69 9.25
N VAL A 177 15.34 -0.31 8.89
CA VAL A 177 16.54 -1.13 9.16
C VAL A 177 16.87 -1.17 10.66
N ALA A 178 16.33 -0.25 11.46
CA ALA A 178 16.54 -0.22 12.92
C ALA A 178 15.51 -1.03 13.72
N ASP A 179 14.33 -1.31 13.17
CA ASP A 179 13.26 -2.03 13.89
C ASP A 179 12.99 -3.46 13.35
N LEU A 180 13.73 -3.90 12.32
CA LEU A 180 13.67 -5.27 11.78
C LEU A 180 14.94 -6.07 12.07
N LYS A 181 15.22 -6.34 13.36
CA LYS A 181 15.95 -7.54 13.76
C LYS A 181 15.24 -8.23 14.92
N TRP A 182 14.44 -9.21 14.54
CA TRP A 182 13.71 -10.26 15.25
C TRP A 182 14.49 -11.05 16.35
N PHE A 183 15.63 -10.57 16.85
CA PHE A 183 16.37 -11.16 17.96
C PHE A 183 16.82 -10.08 18.95
N ASP A 184 15.95 -9.75 19.90
CA ASP A 184 16.36 -9.50 21.29
C ASP A 184 15.14 -9.55 22.22
N ARG A 185 14.61 -10.77 22.38
CA ARG A 185 13.84 -11.17 23.55
C ARG A 185 14.84 -11.45 24.68
N THR A 186 15.40 -10.41 25.30
CA THR A 186 16.18 -10.57 26.54
C THR A 186 16.00 -9.36 27.44
N PRO A 187 15.49 -9.50 28.68
CA PRO A 187 15.38 -8.39 29.61
C PRO A 187 16.76 -8.09 30.19
N GLY A 188 17.34 -6.92 29.91
CA GLY A 188 18.52 -6.46 30.65
C GLY A 188 19.65 -5.73 29.92
N VAL A 189 19.50 -5.25 28.68
CA VAL A 189 20.56 -4.41 28.05
C VAL A 189 20.02 -3.03 27.69
N ARG A 190 19.69 -2.25 28.73
CA ARG A 190 19.55 -0.80 28.63
C ARG A 190 20.89 -0.20 29.04
N VAL A 191 21.41 0.70 28.20
CA VAL A 191 22.70 1.42 28.30
C VAL A 191 23.84 0.69 27.58
N LEU A 192 24.05 1.02 26.29
CA LEU A 192 25.39 1.19 25.66
C LEU A 192 25.36 1.57 24.16
N ALA A 193 24.32 2.21 23.63
CA ALA A 193 24.24 2.56 22.19
C ALA A 193 24.70 3.99 21.82
N ASN A 194 25.22 4.78 22.76
CA ASN A 194 25.66 6.16 22.51
C ASN A 194 27.19 6.35 22.46
N SER A 195 27.99 5.34 22.84
CA SER A 195 29.46 5.45 22.89
C SER A 195 30.16 4.87 21.66
N ALA A 196 29.52 3.95 20.93
CA ALA A 196 30.10 3.36 19.71
C ALA A 196 30.07 4.34 18.51
N ARG A 197 29.21 5.36 18.55
CA ARG A 197 28.99 6.30 17.44
C ARG A 197 30.13 7.33 17.29
N ARG A 198 30.88 7.64 18.36
CA ARG A 198 31.98 8.63 18.31
C ARG A 198 33.36 8.04 17.98
N LEU A 199 33.52 6.71 17.99
CA LEU A 199 34.81 6.07 17.76
C LEU A 199 35.06 5.74 16.28
N ARG A 200 34.00 5.49 15.50
CA ARG A 200 34.11 5.14 14.08
C ARG A 200 34.31 6.36 13.16
N GLU A 201 33.94 7.56 13.62
CA GLU A 201 34.17 8.82 12.90
C GLU A 201 35.62 9.32 13.01
N ARG A 202 36.46 8.72 13.86
CA ARG A 202 37.90 9.08 13.98
C ARG A 202 38.86 8.10 13.29
N LEU A 203 38.38 7.01 12.71
CA LEU A 203 39.23 5.98 12.08
C LEU A 203 39.16 5.97 10.54
N THR A 204 38.34 6.83 9.94
CA THR A 204 38.23 6.96 8.47
C THR A 204 38.78 8.30 7.95
N SER A 205 39.60 8.97 8.76
CA SER A 205 40.36 10.17 8.39
C SER A 205 41.84 9.97 8.69
N VAL A 206 42.42 8.94 8.07
CA VAL A 206 43.87 8.81 7.79
C VAL A 206 44.00 8.14 6.44
#